data_AF-A0A654IMC0-F1
#
_entry.id   AF-A0A654IMC0-F1
#
_cell.length_a   1.000
_cell.length_b   1.000
_cell.length_c   1.000
_cell.angle_alpha   90.00
_cell.angle_beta   90.00
_cell.angle_gamma   90.00
#
_symmetry.space_group_name_H-M   'P 1'
#
loop_
_entity.id
_entity.type
_entity.pdbx_description
1 polymer ?
#
loop_
_entity_poly.entity_id
_entity_poly.type
_entity_poly.pdbx_seq_one_letter_code
_entity_poly.pdbx_strand_id
1 'polypeptide(L)'
;MLTLKKSLQAILFSLFPVFSLTAISCSNKSYNITNLSIKKDEKKDSWDQFVQREYVNQILNIAFDNDQDKIKKYKEDQFNLNDKETLTTLNKYLAYANNINSGYGSDGGDINDNGPFPVREYADKLNKFFNDNWLWTLFNLDKFNFVLHDVYNGFNGNVSKLGEDAEKNAIDYGLFKQMHSNNISQFVLTKSNSTISEKLIYYNFYLLTEDWNILEINIEKNPDKFKFIAYTNIYPKLTKNKLDREVFILDEYANAVLSVAKDRTSQAMNNFNAKFGGKPLRYVMFEVNSKYLEK
;
A
#
# COMPACT_ATOMS: atom_id res chain seq x y z
N MET A 1 25.12 -76.05 24.31
CA MET A 1 24.00 -75.29 23.70
C MET A 1 24.58 -74.57 22.48
N LEU A 2 24.52 -75.11 21.25
CA LEU A 2 23.34 -75.19 20.35
C LEU A 2 22.71 -73.79 20.20
N THR A 3 22.70 -73.08 19.07
CA THR A 3 22.75 -73.40 17.62
C THR A 3 23.20 -72.14 16.83
N LEU A 4 24.09 -72.15 15.80
CA LEU A 4 23.89 -72.56 14.38
C LEU A 4 22.72 -71.78 13.70
N LYS A 5 22.82 -71.04 12.59
CA LYS A 5 23.48 -71.21 11.26
C LYS A 5 23.59 -69.83 10.57
N LYS A 6 24.69 -69.47 9.89
CA LYS A 6 25.04 -69.71 8.47
C LYS A 6 24.01 -69.25 7.42
N SER A 7 24.47 -68.27 6.61
CA SER A 7 24.41 -68.14 5.15
C SER A 7 23.06 -68.03 4.41
N LEU A 8 22.95 -66.98 3.59
CA LEU A 8 22.52 -67.01 2.18
C LEU A 8 22.98 -65.68 1.54
N GLN A 9 24.01 -65.64 0.67
CA GLN A 9 23.87 -65.65 -0.80
C GLN A 9 22.65 -64.85 -1.28
N ALA A 10 22.85 -63.61 -1.73
CA ALA A 10 23.14 -63.23 -3.12
C ALA A 10 21.89 -63.19 -4.01
N ILE A 11 21.87 -62.16 -4.88
CA ILE A 11 21.04 -61.97 -6.09
C ILE A 11 19.80 -61.08 -5.89
N LEU A 12 19.92 -59.83 -6.35
CA LEU A 12 19.04 -59.13 -7.29
C LEU A 12 19.55 -57.68 -7.40
N PHE A 13 20.52 -57.41 -8.29
CA PHE A 13 20.27 -56.98 -9.67
C PHE A 13 19.17 -55.92 -9.81
N SER A 14 19.63 -54.73 -10.23
CA SER A 14 18.97 -53.77 -11.11
C SER A 14 17.62 -53.18 -10.69
N LEU A 15 17.61 -51.86 -10.48
CA LEU A 15 16.77 -50.91 -11.22
C LEU A 15 17.36 -49.51 -11.03
N PHE A 16 18.46 -49.24 -11.74
CA PHE A 16 18.78 -47.85 -12.08
C PHE A 16 17.70 -47.38 -13.07
N PRO A 17 17.02 -46.25 -12.85
CA PRO A 17 16.28 -45.62 -13.93
C PRO A 17 17.32 -45.12 -14.93
N VAL A 18 17.52 -45.90 -16.00
CA VAL A 18 18.08 -45.39 -17.24
C VAL A 18 17.11 -44.32 -17.69
N PHE A 19 17.42 -43.05 -17.40
CA PHE A 19 16.81 -41.95 -18.11
C PHE A 19 17.10 -42.18 -19.59
N SER A 20 16.07 -42.62 -20.29
CA SER A 20 15.99 -42.64 -21.73
C SER A 20 16.27 -41.22 -22.22
N LEU A 21 17.52 -40.98 -22.61
CA LEU A 21 17.87 -39.91 -23.54
C LEU A 21 17.19 -40.27 -24.86
N THR A 22 15.91 -39.91 -25.00
CA THR A 22 15.31 -39.77 -26.31
C THR A 22 16.10 -38.69 -27.02
N ALA A 23 16.98 -39.13 -27.92
CA ALA A 23 17.58 -38.26 -28.90
C ALA A 23 16.43 -37.68 -29.73
N ILE A 24 16.00 -36.47 -29.37
CA ILE A 24 15.18 -35.64 -30.24
C ILE A 24 16.12 -35.28 -31.39
N SER A 25 16.03 -36.04 -32.47
CA SER A 25 16.60 -35.68 -33.75
C SER A 25 15.93 -34.39 -34.20
N CYS A 26 16.53 -33.25 -33.85
CA CYS A 26 16.21 -31.97 -34.45
C CYS A 26 16.49 -32.08 -35.95
N SER A 27 15.46 -32.38 -36.75
CA SER A 27 15.52 -32.05 -38.16
C SER A 27 15.61 -30.53 -38.23
N ASN A 28 16.77 -30.01 -38.64
CA ASN A 28 16.93 -28.60 -38.97
C ASN A 28 16.06 -28.29 -40.19
N LYS A 29 14.75 -28.09 -39.98
CA LYS A 29 13.99 -27.22 -40.85
C LYS A 29 14.42 -25.82 -40.47
N SER A 30 15.30 -25.23 -41.28
CA SER A 30 15.61 -23.81 -41.20
C SER A 30 14.33 -23.04 -41.54
N TYR A 31 13.48 -22.83 -40.55
CA TYR A 31 12.49 -21.79 -40.64
C TYR A 31 13.27 -20.47 -40.62
N ASN A 32 13.17 -19.73 -41.71
CA ASN A 32 13.63 -18.37 -41.77
C ASN A 32 12.73 -17.57 -40.81
N ILE A 33 13.11 -17.51 -39.53
CA ILE A 33 12.47 -16.64 -38.54
C ILE A 33 12.91 -15.23 -38.89
N THR A 34 12.21 -14.62 -39.84
CA THR A 34 12.30 -13.18 -40.09
C THR A 34 11.70 -12.46 -38.88
N ASN A 35 12.57 -11.95 -38.00
CA ASN A 35 12.27 -11.02 -36.91
C ASN A 35 11.06 -11.38 -36.03
N LEU A 36 11.28 -12.30 -35.09
CA LEU A 36 10.44 -12.40 -33.89
C LEU A 36 10.80 -11.23 -32.95
N SER A 37 10.25 -10.05 -33.22
CA SER A 37 10.29 -8.94 -32.27
C SER A 37 9.24 -9.18 -31.20
N ILE A 38 9.64 -9.81 -30.09
CA ILE A 38 8.81 -9.84 -28.88
C ILE A 38 8.78 -8.40 -28.35
N LYS A 39 7.71 -7.65 -28.68
CA LYS A 39 7.43 -6.39 -28.01
C LYS A 39 6.98 -6.74 -26.59
N LYS A 40 7.89 -6.61 -25.63
CA LYS A 40 7.59 -6.75 -24.21
C LYS A 40 6.65 -5.62 -23.82
N ASP A 41 5.44 -5.95 -23.37
CA ASP A 41 4.55 -4.96 -22.76
C ASP A 41 4.96 -4.80 -21.29
N GLU A 42 5.87 -3.85 -21.04
CA GLU A 42 6.42 -3.62 -19.70
C GLU A 42 5.34 -3.25 -18.67
N LYS A 43 4.26 -2.58 -19.10
CA LYS A 43 3.14 -2.23 -18.22
C LYS A 43 2.37 -3.48 -17.82
N LYS A 44 2.05 -4.35 -18.79
CA LYS A 44 1.34 -5.61 -18.51
C LYS A 44 2.15 -6.53 -17.61
N ASP A 45 3.43 -6.70 -17.88
CA ASP A 45 4.31 -7.54 -17.08
C ASP A 45 4.42 -7.03 -15.63
N SER A 46 4.62 -5.72 -15.46
CA SER A 46 4.69 -5.10 -14.13
C SER A 46 3.37 -5.20 -13.37
N TRP A 47 2.25 -5.01 -14.07
CA TRP A 47 0.92 -5.18 -13.49
C TRP A 47 0.68 -6.62 -13.03
N ASP A 48 1.01 -7.61 -13.86
CA ASP A 48 0.80 -9.03 -13.54
C ASP A 48 1.60 -9.45 -12.32
N GLN A 49 2.86 -8.99 -12.22
CA GLN A 49 3.68 -9.22 -11.03
C GLN A 49 3.08 -8.54 -9.79
N PHE A 50 2.59 -7.30 -9.94
CA PHE A 50 1.98 -6.55 -8.84
C PHE A 50 0.72 -7.23 -8.31
N VAL A 51 -0.22 -7.63 -9.18
CA VAL A 51 -1.50 -8.22 -8.75
C VAL A 51 -1.39 -9.66 -8.26
N GLN A 52 -0.23 -10.28 -8.41
CA GLN A 52 0.09 -11.60 -7.83
C GLN A 52 0.63 -11.51 -6.40
N ARG A 53 0.96 -10.31 -5.91
CA ARG A 53 1.48 -10.12 -4.55
C ARG A 53 0.47 -10.57 -3.50
N GLU A 54 0.99 -11.14 -2.42
CA GLU A 54 0.16 -11.75 -1.38
C GLU A 54 -0.81 -10.73 -0.74
N TYR A 55 -0.31 -9.55 -0.33
CA TYR A 55 -1.17 -8.52 0.27
C TYR A 55 -2.28 -8.06 -0.68
N VAL A 56 -2.01 -7.95 -1.98
CA VAL A 56 -3.04 -7.58 -2.97
C VAL A 56 -4.13 -8.64 -3.01
N ASN A 57 -3.76 -9.91 -3.08
CA ASN A 57 -4.72 -11.01 -3.10
C ASN A 57 -5.51 -11.09 -1.78
N GLN A 58 -4.89 -10.87 -0.63
CA GLN A 58 -5.60 -10.83 0.65
C GLN A 58 -6.61 -9.67 0.72
N ILE A 59 -6.22 -8.46 0.30
CA ILE A 59 -7.13 -7.30 0.25
C ILE A 59 -8.32 -7.61 -0.66
N LEU A 60 -8.08 -8.15 -1.86
CA LEU A 60 -9.12 -8.48 -2.82
C LEU A 60 -10.06 -9.58 -2.32
N ASN A 61 -9.52 -10.64 -1.72
CA ASN A 61 -10.31 -11.71 -1.14
C ASN A 61 -11.22 -11.20 -0.02
N ILE A 62 -10.75 -10.27 0.82
CA ILE A 62 -11.58 -9.67 1.86
C ILE A 62 -12.60 -8.70 1.24
N ALA A 63 -12.18 -7.82 0.34
CA ALA A 63 -13.06 -6.83 -0.27
C ALA A 63 -14.24 -7.46 -1.03
N PHE A 64 -14.01 -8.60 -1.68
CA PHE A 64 -15.01 -9.26 -2.54
C PHE A 64 -15.51 -10.61 -2.00
N ASP A 65 -15.31 -10.91 -0.71
CA ASP A 65 -15.75 -12.15 -0.07
C ASP A 65 -15.30 -13.42 -0.84
N ASN A 66 -14.06 -13.37 -1.33
CA ASN A 66 -13.42 -14.44 -2.10
C ASN A 66 -14.12 -14.79 -3.43
N ASP A 67 -15.01 -13.91 -3.93
CA ASP A 67 -15.68 -14.03 -5.23
C ASP A 67 -14.68 -13.82 -6.38
N GLN A 68 -14.21 -14.92 -6.97
CA GLN A 68 -13.14 -14.89 -7.98
C GLN A 68 -13.54 -14.16 -9.27
N ASP A 69 -14.81 -14.18 -9.64
CA ASP A 69 -15.29 -13.49 -10.83
C ASP A 69 -15.28 -11.98 -10.64
N LYS A 70 -15.73 -11.49 -9.46
CA LYS A 70 -15.62 -10.06 -9.10
C LYS A 70 -14.18 -9.61 -8.99
N ILE A 71 -13.31 -10.42 -8.38
CA ILE A 71 -11.89 -10.12 -8.23
C ILE A 71 -11.23 -10.00 -9.62
N LYS A 72 -11.48 -10.96 -10.51
CA LYS A 72 -10.94 -10.95 -11.86
C LYS A 72 -11.42 -9.72 -12.63
N LYS A 73 -12.74 -9.46 -12.63
CA LYS A 73 -13.32 -8.28 -13.27
C LYS A 73 -12.70 -6.99 -12.73
N TYR A 74 -12.58 -6.86 -11.41
CA TYR A 74 -11.99 -5.68 -10.79
C TYR A 74 -10.52 -5.50 -11.21
N LYS A 75 -9.69 -6.56 -11.22
CA LYS A 75 -8.31 -6.46 -11.73
C LYS A 75 -8.26 -6.00 -13.19
N GLU A 76 -9.15 -6.50 -14.04
CA GLU A 76 -9.24 -6.10 -15.45
C GLU A 76 -9.67 -4.64 -15.60
N ASP A 77 -10.72 -4.22 -14.88
CA ASP A 77 -11.22 -2.84 -14.90
C ASP A 77 -10.12 -1.86 -14.45
N GLN A 78 -9.37 -2.20 -13.40
CA GLN A 78 -8.27 -1.38 -12.87
C GLN A 78 -7.08 -1.29 -13.82
N PHE A 79 -6.75 -2.37 -14.53
CA PHE A 79 -5.67 -2.37 -15.53
C PHE A 79 -6.02 -1.49 -16.76
N ASN A 80 -7.30 -1.52 -17.15
CA ASN A 80 -7.81 -0.84 -18.35
C ASN A 80 -8.13 0.64 -18.13
N LEU A 81 -7.94 1.18 -16.92
CA LEU A 81 -8.06 2.61 -16.68
C LEU A 81 -7.10 3.38 -17.59
N ASN A 82 -7.63 4.44 -18.22
CA ASN A 82 -6.82 5.33 -19.05
C ASN A 82 -5.93 6.18 -18.13
N ASP A 83 -4.65 5.84 -18.04
CA ASP A 83 -3.71 6.51 -17.13
C ASP A 83 -3.68 8.02 -17.33
N LYS A 84 -3.66 8.51 -18.57
CA LYS A 84 -3.56 9.95 -18.87
C LYS A 84 -4.80 10.71 -18.39
N GLU A 85 -5.98 10.21 -18.74
CA GLU A 85 -7.25 10.81 -18.34
C GLU A 85 -7.43 10.75 -16.82
N THR A 86 -7.09 9.60 -16.23
CA THR A 86 -7.18 9.36 -14.79
C THR A 86 -6.27 10.29 -14.00
N LEU A 87 -5.01 10.41 -14.40
CA LEU A 87 -4.03 11.31 -13.77
C LEU A 87 -4.44 12.77 -13.92
N THR A 88 -4.91 13.19 -15.10
CA THR A 88 -5.41 14.56 -15.31
C THR A 88 -6.61 14.87 -14.41
N THR A 89 -7.53 13.92 -14.29
CA THR A 89 -8.73 14.03 -13.46
C THR A 89 -8.38 14.11 -11.98
N LEU A 90 -7.49 13.25 -11.52
CA LEU A 90 -6.99 13.25 -10.15
C LEU A 90 -6.25 14.53 -9.81
N ASN A 91 -5.40 15.04 -10.71
CA ASN A 91 -4.69 16.29 -10.48
C ASN A 91 -5.65 17.45 -10.28
N LYS A 92 -6.73 17.49 -11.07
CA LYS A 92 -7.82 18.47 -10.89
C LYS A 92 -8.48 18.32 -9.52
N TYR A 93 -8.83 17.11 -9.10
CA TYR A 93 -9.47 16.91 -7.79
C TYR A 93 -8.54 17.30 -6.64
N LEU A 94 -7.29 16.86 -6.70
CA LEU A 94 -6.27 17.15 -5.70
C LEU A 94 -5.96 18.65 -5.61
N ALA A 95 -6.01 19.40 -6.70
CA ALA A 95 -5.81 20.85 -6.70
C ALA A 95 -6.82 21.62 -5.82
N TYR A 96 -8.01 21.06 -5.55
CA TYR A 96 -9.04 21.73 -4.73
C TYR A 96 -9.36 21.00 -3.43
N ALA A 97 -9.22 19.67 -3.40
CA ALA A 97 -9.70 18.84 -2.30
C ALA A 97 -8.60 18.03 -1.61
N ASN A 98 -7.33 18.41 -1.77
CA ASN A 98 -6.27 17.86 -0.93
C ASN A 98 -6.39 18.36 0.53
N ASN A 99 -5.69 17.68 1.44
CA ASN A 99 -5.76 18.00 2.87
C ASN A 99 -5.13 19.36 3.25
N ILE A 100 -4.34 19.99 2.38
CA ILE A 100 -3.86 21.37 2.61
C ILE A 100 -5.03 22.33 2.41
N ASN A 101 -5.74 22.19 1.29
CA ASN A 101 -6.78 23.14 0.89
C ASN A 101 -8.03 23.05 1.75
N SER A 102 -8.33 21.88 2.33
CA SER A 102 -9.41 21.73 3.31
C SER A 102 -9.19 22.53 4.61
N GLY A 103 -7.97 22.98 4.89
CA GLY A 103 -7.62 23.72 6.10
C GLY A 103 -7.92 25.23 6.05
N TYR A 104 -8.14 25.80 4.87
CA TYR A 104 -8.31 27.26 4.70
C TYR A 104 -9.71 27.79 5.02
N GLY A 105 -10.67 26.93 5.38
CA GLY A 105 -12.03 27.34 5.70
C GLY A 105 -12.78 27.95 4.51
N SER A 106 -13.98 28.48 4.77
CA SER A 106 -14.73 29.31 3.81
C SER A 106 -14.95 30.67 4.43
N ASP A 107 -14.71 31.75 3.68
CA ASP A 107 -15.10 33.10 4.07
C ASP A 107 -16.62 33.34 3.96
N GLY A 108 -17.40 32.29 3.67
CA GLY A 108 -18.85 32.36 3.68
C GLY A 108 -19.37 32.63 5.09
N GLY A 109 -19.87 33.85 5.31
CA GLY A 109 -20.44 34.30 6.58
C GLY A 109 -21.75 33.60 7.01
N ASP A 110 -22.06 32.44 6.43
CA ASP A 110 -23.25 31.65 6.73
C ASP A 110 -22.86 30.35 7.44
N ILE A 111 -23.53 30.04 8.55
CA ILE A 111 -23.32 28.83 9.36
C ILE A 111 -23.56 27.52 8.57
N ASN A 112 -24.23 27.60 7.42
CA ASN A 112 -24.52 26.49 6.51
C ASN A 112 -23.66 26.49 5.23
N ASP A 113 -22.66 27.37 5.12
CA ASP A 113 -21.83 27.40 3.93
C ASP A 113 -20.86 26.21 3.93
N ASN A 114 -21.14 25.25 3.05
CA ASN A 114 -20.33 24.04 2.86
C ASN A 114 -19.04 24.30 2.06
N GLY A 115 -18.54 25.54 2.08
CA GLY A 115 -17.38 26.01 1.35
C GLY A 115 -17.56 26.14 -0.16
N PRO A 116 -16.51 26.62 -0.86
CA PRO A 116 -16.54 26.80 -2.30
C PRO A 116 -16.92 25.51 -3.02
N PHE A 117 -17.81 25.61 -4.02
CA PHE A 117 -18.33 24.47 -4.78
C PHE A 117 -17.24 23.48 -5.26
N PRO A 118 -16.08 23.91 -5.78
CA PRO A 118 -15.02 22.98 -6.20
C PRO A 118 -14.43 22.15 -5.06
N VAL A 119 -14.32 22.70 -3.84
CA VAL A 119 -13.78 21.98 -2.68
C VAL A 119 -14.73 20.85 -2.29
N ARG A 120 -16.03 21.16 -2.14
CA ARG A 120 -17.05 20.18 -1.77
C ARG A 120 -17.21 19.09 -2.83
N GLU A 121 -17.41 19.48 -4.09
CA GLU A 121 -17.67 18.53 -5.17
C GLU A 121 -16.46 17.62 -5.42
N TYR A 122 -15.24 18.17 -5.38
CA TYR A 122 -14.05 17.38 -5.68
C TYR A 122 -13.57 16.55 -4.49
N ALA A 123 -13.90 16.91 -3.25
CA ALA A 123 -13.63 16.06 -2.09
C ALA A 123 -14.37 14.73 -2.17
N ASP A 124 -15.67 14.76 -2.46
CA ASP A 124 -16.47 13.55 -2.61
C ASP A 124 -16.00 12.71 -3.79
N LYS A 125 -15.69 13.35 -4.92
CA LYS A 125 -15.15 12.68 -6.11
C LYS A 125 -13.78 12.06 -5.86
N LEU A 126 -12.90 12.73 -5.12
CA LEU A 126 -11.58 12.23 -4.78
C LEU A 126 -11.66 11.01 -3.84
N ASN A 127 -12.47 11.11 -2.78
CA ASN A 127 -12.70 10.01 -1.85
C ASN A 127 -13.32 8.80 -2.58
N LYS A 128 -14.35 9.03 -3.41
CA LYS A 128 -14.94 7.99 -4.26
C LYS A 128 -13.90 7.36 -5.18
N PHE A 129 -13.08 8.18 -5.85
CA PHE A 129 -12.05 7.67 -6.75
C PHE A 129 -11.10 6.72 -6.02
N PHE A 130 -10.55 7.12 -4.86
CA PHE A 130 -9.60 6.28 -4.14
C PHE A 130 -10.22 4.99 -3.59
N ASN A 131 -11.49 5.02 -3.18
CA ASN A 131 -12.17 3.81 -2.70
C ASN A 131 -12.52 2.86 -3.85
N ASP A 132 -12.93 3.39 -4.99
CA ASP A 132 -13.30 2.59 -6.16
C ASP A 132 -12.05 2.11 -6.94
N ASN A 133 -10.95 2.86 -6.91
CA ASN A 133 -9.74 2.62 -7.72
C ASN A 133 -8.46 2.47 -6.90
N TRP A 134 -8.56 1.88 -5.71
CA TRP A 134 -7.43 1.72 -4.80
C TRP A 134 -6.32 0.85 -5.39
N LEU A 135 -6.65 -0.18 -6.17
CA LEU A 135 -5.66 -1.11 -6.72
C LEU A 135 -4.80 -0.41 -7.78
N TRP A 136 -5.43 0.36 -8.67
CA TRP A 136 -4.71 1.23 -9.60
C TRP A 136 -3.92 2.29 -8.84
N THR A 137 -4.46 2.86 -7.78
CA THR A 137 -3.75 3.88 -6.97
C THR A 137 -2.48 3.30 -6.35
N LEU A 138 -2.55 2.10 -5.75
CA LEU A 138 -1.38 1.40 -5.21
C LEU A 138 -0.35 1.07 -6.30
N PHE A 139 -0.80 0.63 -7.48
CA PHE A 139 0.10 0.35 -8.59
C PHE A 139 0.85 1.59 -9.07
N ASN A 140 0.22 2.76 -8.98
CA ASN A 140 0.73 4.03 -9.50
C ASN A 140 1.21 5.00 -8.40
N LEU A 141 1.57 4.51 -7.21
CA LEU A 141 2.01 5.36 -6.09
C LEU A 141 3.18 6.29 -6.44
N ASP A 142 4.08 5.83 -7.30
CA ASP A 142 5.24 6.60 -7.78
C ASP A 142 4.87 7.84 -8.61
N LYS A 143 3.59 7.93 -9.04
CA LYS A 143 3.08 9.03 -9.86
C LYS A 143 2.61 10.24 -9.06
N PHE A 144 2.58 10.14 -7.74
CA PHE A 144 2.05 11.19 -6.88
C PHE A 144 3.14 11.89 -6.07
N ASN A 145 2.92 13.19 -5.83
CA ASN A 145 3.69 13.94 -4.87
C ASN A 145 2.89 14.05 -3.57
N PHE A 146 3.61 13.95 -2.46
CA PHE A 146 3.09 14.05 -1.11
C PHE A 146 3.67 15.26 -0.41
N VAL A 147 2.90 15.81 0.51
CA VAL A 147 3.29 16.97 1.31
C VAL A 147 3.11 16.63 2.78
N LEU A 148 4.04 17.09 3.61
CA LEU A 148 3.96 16.96 5.06
C LEU A 148 2.72 17.69 5.55
N HIS A 149 1.89 16.98 6.31
CA HIS A 149 0.67 17.49 6.90
C HIS A 149 0.73 17.22 8.40
N ASP A 150 1.06 18.24 9.17
CA ASP A 150 1.06 18.12 10.62
C ASP A 150 -0.37 17.89 11.13
N VAL A 151 -0.53 16.76 11.82
CA VAL A 151 -1.83 16.39 12.39
C VAL A 151 -2.08 17.29 13.60
N TYR A 152 -2.91 18.31 13.41
CA TYR A 152 -3.40 19.15 14.49
C TYR A 152 -4.00 18.25 15.60
N ASN A 153 -3.42 18.31 16.79
CA ASN A 153 -4.02 17.76 17.99
C ASN A 153 -4.37 18.93 18.91
N GLY A 154 -5.65 19.30 18.96
CA GLY A 154 -6.16 20.44 19.73
C GLY A 154 -5.95 20.35 21.25
N PHE A 155 -5.42 19.23 21.75
CA PHE A 155 -5.02 19.07 23.15
C PHE A 155 -3.54 19.41 23.42
N ASN A 156 -2.72 19.65 22.39
CA ASN A 156 -1.26 19.65 22.50
C ASN A 156 -0.52 20.98 22.27
N GLY A 157 -1.18 22.12 22.01
CA GLY A 157 -0.39 23.34 21.94
C GLY A 157 -1.11 24.64 21.59
N ASN A 158 -0.56 25.71 22.14
CA ASN A 158 -0.69 27.07 21.65
C ASN A 158 -0.40 27.10 20.13
N VAL A 159 -1.24 27.77 19.35
CA VAL A 159 -1.18 27.82 17.87
C VAL A 159 0.21 28.19 17.36
N SER A 160 0.93 29.08 18.05
CA SER A 160 2.29 29.49 17.69
C SER A 160 3.30 28.33 17.74
N LYS A 161 3.22 27.48 18.76
CA LYS A 161 4.12 26.32 18.91
C LYS A 161 3.87 25.25 17.85
N LEU A 162 2.62 25.14 17.39
CA LEU A 162 2.25 24.23 16.30
C LEU A 162 2.82 24.70 14.95
N GLY A 163 2.82 26.01 14.70
CA GLY A 163 3.48 26.59 13.53
C GLY A 163 4.99 26.33 13.55
N GLU A 164 5.64 26.57 14.69
CA GLU A 164 7.08 26.30 14.86
C GLU A 164 7.44 24.82 14.66
N ASP A 165 6.67 23.90 15.26
CA ASP A 165 6.89 22.46 15.09
C ASP A 165 6.68 22.01 13.64
N ALA A 166 5.70 22.59 12.94
CA ALA A 166 5.44 22.30 11.54
C ALA A 166 6.56 22.79 10.61
N GLU A 167 7.00 24.04 10.80
CA GLU A 167 8.15 24.60 10.09
C GLU A 167 9.41 23.78 10.34
N LYS A 168 9.65 23.42 11.61
CA LYS A 168 10.78 22.58 11.98
C LYS A 168 10.71 21.21 11.32
N ASN A 169 9.56 20.55 11.31
CA ASN A 169 9.41 19.24 10.66
C ASN A 169 9.63 19.35 9.14
N ALA A 170 9.13 20.41 8.51
CA ALA A 170 9.33 20.68 7.09
C ALA A 170 10.82 20.86 6.75
N ILE A 171 11.58 21.55 7.62
CA ILE A 171 13.03 21.72 7.48
C ILE A 171 13.78 20.42 7.73
N ASP A 172 13.47 19.73 8.84
CA ASP A 172 14.22 18.56 9.32
C ASP A 172 13.97 17.30 8.49
N TYR A 173 12.80 17.18 7.86
CA TYR A 173 12.33 15.95 7.21
C TYR A 173 11.86 16.16 5.77
N GLY A 174 11.82 17.40 5.30
CA GLY A 174 11.37 17.77 3.97
C GLY A 174 9.85 17.96 3.91
N LEU A 175 9.44 19.12 3.40
CA LEU A 175 8.03 19.46 3.18
C LEU A 175 7.38 18.57 2.13
N PHE A 176 8.09 18.27 1.04
CA PHE A 176 7.57 17.47 -0.06
C PHE A 176 8.30 16.13 -0.17
N LYS A 177 7.58 15.10 -0.57
CA LYS A 177 8.11 13.76 -0.79
C LYS A 177 7.47 13.11 -2.01
N GLN A 178 8.27 12.42 -2.81
CA GLN A 178 7.78 11.51 -3.84
C GLN A 178 8.11 10.07 -3.39
N MET A 179 7.19 9.14 -3.62
CA MET A 179 7.53 7.72 -3.54
C MET A 179 8.20 7.30 -4.86
N HIS A 180 9.21 6.45 -4.79
CA HIS A 180 9.96 6.01 -5.97
C HIS A 180 9.48 4.65 -6.48
N SER A 181 8.76 3.89 -5.66
CA SER A 181 8.30 2.54 -5.99
C SER A 181 6.96 2.22 -5.32
N ASN A 182 6.21 1.31 -5.93
CA ASN A 182 5.02 0.66 -5.36
C ASN A 182 5.36 -0.66 -4.63
N ASN A 183 6.65 -1.00 -4.52
CA ASN A 183 7.10 -2.19 -3.83
C ASN A 183 6.83 -2.08 -2.31
N ILE A 184 6.24 -3.13 -1.78
CA ILE A 184 5.97 -3.32 -0.36
C ILE A 184 6.99 -4.30 0.22
N SER A 185 7.73 -3.86 1.24
CA SER A 185 8.77 -4.64 1.92
C SER A 185 8.21 -5.52 3.04
N GLN A 186 7.23 -5.01 3.78
CA GLN A 186 6.51 -5.73 4.83
C GLN A 186 5.03 -5.37 4.74
N PHE A 187 4.14 -6.30 5.08
CA PHE A 187 2.72 -6.00 5.25
C PHE A 187 2.17 -6.73 6.48
N VAL A 188 1.17 -6.13 7.12
CA VAL A 188 0.49 -6.69 8.29
C VAL A 188 -1.00 -6.47 8.13
N LEU A 189 -1.77 -7.52 8.38
CA LEU A 189 -3.22 -7.48 8.45
C LEU A 189 -3.65 -7.56 9.91
N THR A 190 -4.42 -6.59 10.36
CA THR A 190 -5.09 -6.64 11.66
C THR A 190 -6.59 -6.73 11.47
N LYS A 191 -7.25 -7.44 12.40
CA LYS A 191 -8.70 -7.57 12.44
C LYS A 191 -9.20 -7.10 13.80
N SER A 192 -10.17 -6.20 13.81
CA SER A 192 -10.84 -5.75 15.03
C SER A 192 -12.35 -5.66 14.83
N ASN A 193 -13.10 -5.76 15.93
CA ASN A 193 -14.54 -5.53 15.92
C ASN A 193 -14.80 -4.10 16.41
N SER A 194 -15.85 -3.48 15.91
CA SER A 194 -16.31 -2.20 16.47
C SER A 194 -16.69 -2.39 17.94
N THR A 195 -16.27 -1.45 18.78
CA THR A 195 -16.68 -1.38 20.18
C THR A 195 -18.15 -0.97 20.34
N ILE A 196 -18.76 -0.42 19.29
CA ILE A 196 -20.13 0.09 19.27
C ILE A 196 -21.11 -0.94 18.67
N SER A 197 -20.65 -1.77 17.73
CA SER A 197 -21.47 -2.77 17.05
C SER A 197 -20.67 -4.04 16.79
N GLU A 198 -21.02 -5.13 17.48
CA GLU A 198 -20.36 -6.43 17.31
C GLU A 198 -20.45 -7.00 15.89
N LYS A 199 -21.33 -6.45 15.04
CA LYS A 199 -21.48 -6.86 13.64
C LYS A 199 -20.49 -6.19 12.68
N LEU A 200 -19.96 -5.03 13.06
CA LEU A 200 -19.05 -4.25 12.23
C LEU A 200 -17.61 -4.71 12.46
N ILE A 201 -16.99 -5.24 11.41
CA ILE A 201 -15.64 -5.80 11.44
C ILE A 201 -14.73 -4.88 10.63
N TYR A 202 -13.57 -4.52 11.20
CA TYR A 202 -12.53 -3.76 10.54
C TYR A 202 -11.35 -4.66 10.21
N TYR A 203 -10.96 -4.68 8.94
CA TYR A 203 -9.69 -5.23 8.47
C TYR A 203 -8.78 -4.06 8.10
N ASN A 204 -7.68 -3.88 8.84
CA ASN A 204 -6.71 -2.82 8.57
C ASN A 204 -5.42 -3.45 8.06
N PHE A 205 -5.07 -3.13 6.82
CA PHE A 205 -3.80 -3.48 6.21
C PHE A 205 -2.82 -2.34 6.39
N TYR A 206 -1.67 -2.65 6.97
CA TYR A 206 -0.51 -1.78 7.01
C TYR A 206 0.50 -2.29 5.97
N LEU A 207 0.90 -1.44 5.04
CA LEU A 207 1.87 -1.77 4.01
C LEU A 207 3.10 -0.87 4.16
N LEU A 208 4.27 -1.44 4.41
CA LEU A 208 5.52 -0.70 4.48
C LEU A 208 6.17 -0.70 3.09
N THR A 209 6.33 0.48 2.50
CA THR A 209 7.01 0.61 1.20
C THR A 209 8.53 0.43 1.34
N GLU A 210 9.23 0.19 0.23
CA GLU A 210 10.71 0.20 0.21
C GLU A 210 11.31 1.57 0.59
N ASP A 211 10.52 2.65 0.45
CA ASP A 211 10.84 4.01 0.89
C ASP A 211 10.45 4.29 2.35
N TRP A 212 10.10 3.22 3.10
CA TRP A 212 9.81 3.23 4.54
C TRP A 212 8.59 4.07 4.94
N ASN A 213 7.66 4.20 4.02
CA ASN A 213 6.38 4.82 4.32
C ASN A 213 5.35 3.73 4.62
N ILE A 214 4.51 3.99 5.62
CA ILE A 214 3.44 3.11 6.05
C ILE A 214 2.17 3.60 5.38
N LEU A 215 1.59 2.78 4.51
CA LEU A 215 0.30 2.97 3.89
C LEU A 215 -0.75 2.19 4.68
N GLU A 216 -1.96 2.74 4.76
CA GLU A 216 -3.06 2.13 5.49
C GLU A 216 -4.25 1.90 4.55
N ILE A 217 -4.87 0.72 4.64
CA ILE A 217 -6.07 0.38 3.89
C ILE A 217 -7.05 -0.27 4.86
N ASN A 218 -8.23 0.32 4.99
CA ASN A 218 -9.23 -0.13 5.93
C ASN A 218 -10.44 -0.67 5.17
N ILE A 219 -10.84 -1.88 5.49
CA ILE A 219 -12.04 -2.51 4.96
C ILE A 219 -13.00 -2.70 6.12
N GLU A 220 -14.12 -2.00 6.07
CA GLU A 220 -15.24 -2.20 6.99
C GLU A 220 -16.18 -3.24 6.37
N LYS A 221 -16.56 -4.26 7.14
CA LYS A 221 -17.53 -5.28 6.76
C LYS A 221 -18.80 -5.13 7.59
N ASN A 222 -19.95 -5.20 6.91
CA ASN A 222 -21.30 -5.01 7.46
C ASN A 222 -21.63 -3.58 7.97
N PRO A 223 -21.92 -2.60 7.08
CA PRO A 223 -21.98 -2.72 5.62
C PRO A 223 -20.59 -2.70 4.99
N ASP A 224 -20.46 -3.33 3.83
CA ASP A 224 -19.20 -3.38 3.10
C ASP A 224 -18.81 -1.99 2.62
N LYS A 225 -17.77 -1.43 3.25
CA LYS A 225 -17.17 -0.16 2.88
C LYS A 225 -15.67 -0.35 2.78
N PHE A 226 -15.14 -0.02 1.62
CA PHE A 226 -13.71 0.05 1.40
C PHE A 226 -13.24 1.49 1.61
N LYS A 227 -12.18 1.68 2.40
CA LYS A 227 -11.55 2.97 2.61
C LYS A 227 -10.06 2.88 2.34
N PHE A 228 -9.63 3.46 1.23
CA PHE A 228 -8.22 3.70 0.96
C PHE A 228 -7.78 4.97 1.69
N ILE A 229 -6.72 4.89 2.49
CA ILE A 229 -6.18 6.08 3.15
C ILE A 229 -5.09 6.66 2.26
N ALA A 230 -5.41 7.78 1.58
CA ALA A 230 -4.51 8.50 0.68
C ALA A 230 -3.44 9.35 1.40
N TYR A 231 -3.07 8.97 2.61
CA TYR A 231 -1.91 9.50 3.31
C TYR A 231 -0.99 8.37 3.72
N THR A 232 0.27 8.72 3.93
CA THR A 232 1.28 7.79 4.39
C THR A 232 1.94 8.33 5.65
N ASN A 233 2.42 7.43 6.50
CA ASN A 233 3.10 7.76 7.72
C ASN A 233 4.57 7.33 7.62
N ILE A 234 5.50 8.15 8.10
CA ILE A 234 6.91 7.77 8.23
C ILE A 234 7.47 8.24 9.55
N TYR A 235 8.25 7.39 10.21
CA TYR A 235 8.89 7.77 11.46
C TYR A 235 10.11 8.66 11.23
N PRO A 236 10.33 9.70 12.07
CA PRO A 236 11.46 10.62 11.96
C PRO A 236 12.84 9.96 11.86
N LYS A 237 13.09 8.86 12.59
CA LYS A 237 14.39 8.16 12.47
C LYS A 237 14.60 7.49 11.12
N LEU A 238 13.51 6.99 10.51
CA LEU A 238 13.59 6.28 9.22
C LEU A 238 13.93 7.21 8.06
N THR A 239 13.61 8.50 8.16
CA THR A 239 13.99 9.48 7.12
C THR A 239 15.50 9.76 7.12
N LYS A 240 16.16 9.69 8.29
CA LYS A 240 17.55 10.12 8.48
C LYS A 240 18.58 8.99 8.44
N ASN A 241 18.26 7.80 8.96
CA ASN A 241 19.25 6.74 9.18
C ASN A 241 18.85 5.41 8.54
N LYS A 242 19.77 4.79 7.79
CA LYS A 242 19.53 3.47 7.17
C LYS A 242 19.48 2.33 8.19
N LEU A 243 20.26 2.39 9.26
CA LEU A 243 20.30 1.33 10.27
C LEU A 243 19.00 1.24 11.07
N ASP A 244 18.37 2.39 11.36
CA ASP A 244 17.07 2.42 12.06
C ASP A 244 15.96 1.77 11.22
N ARG A 245 16.14 1.70 9.89
CA ARG A 245 15.20 1.01 8.99
C ARG A 245 15.29 -0.50 9.09
N GLU A 246 16.49 -1.04 9.25
CA GLU A 246 16.72 -2.49 9.34
C GLU A 246 16.06 -3.12 10.57
N VAL A 247 15.92 -2.33 11.65
CA VAL A 247 15.28 -2.75 12.91
C VAL A 247 13.80 -2.38 12.99
N PHE A 248 13.24 -1.77 11.95
CA PHE A 248 11.82 -1.42 11.91
C PHE A 248 10.98 -2.64 11.50
N ILE A 249 10.16 -3.10 12.43
CA ILE A 249 9.27 -4.24 12.24
C ILE A 249 7.83 -3.73 12.18
N LEU A 250 7.16 -3.91 11.04
CA LEU A 250 5.81 -3.38 10.83
C LEU A 250 4.77 -4.03 11.75
N ASP A 251 4.98 -5.30 12.13
CA ASP A 251 4.10 -6.00 13.08
C ASP A 251 4.13 -5.36 14.48
N GLU A 252 5.31 -4.93 14.96
CA GLU A 252 5.42 -4.18 16.21
C GLU A 252 4.63 -2.87 16.14
N TYR A 253 4.70 -2.16 15.01
CA TYR A 253 3.91 -0.94 14.78
C TYR A 253 2.40 -1.24 14.81
N ALA A 254 1.94 -2.23 14.05
CA ALA A 254 0.52 -2.57 13.97
C ALA A 254 -0.04 -2.97 15.35
N ASN A 255 0.72 -3.75 16.13
CA ASN A 255 0.36 -4.11 17.50
C ASN A 255 0.31 -2.88 18.43
N ALA A 256 1.26 -1.95 18.28
CA ALA A 256 1.24 -0.68 19.00
C ALA A 256 0.00 0.14 18.63
N VAL A 257 -0.39 0.24 17.35
CA VAL A 257 -1.63 0.93 16.93
C VAL A 257 -2.88 0.29 17.56
N LEU A 258 -2.99 -1.05 17.52
CA LEU A 258 -4.12 -1.76 18.13
C LEU A 258 -4.23 -1.51 19.63
N SER A 259 -3.11 -1.32 20.33
CA SER A 259 -3.13 -1.02 21.76
C SER A 259 -3.77 0.33 22.07
N VAL A 260 -3.65 1.31 21.16
CA VAL A 260 -4.27 2.65 21.31
C VAL A 260 -5.80 2.57 21.26
N ALA A 261 -6.34 1.64 20.47
CA ALA A 261 -7.78 1.41 20.40
C ALA A 261 -8.36 0.91 21.74
N LYS A 262 -7.53 0.25 22.57
CA LYS A 262 -7.90 -0.20 23.93
C LYS A 262 -7.65 0.88 24.97
N ASP A 263 -6.53 1.59 24.85
CA ASP A 263 -6.12 2.65 25.76
C ASP A 263 -5.45 3.79 24.99
N ARG A 264 -6.08 4.97 24.99
CA ARG A 264 -5.57 6.18 24.32
C ARG A 264 -4.20 6.62 24.86
N THR A 265 -3.82 6.20 26.06
CA THR A 265 -2.52 6.47 26.70
C THR A 265 -1.54 5.31 26.60
N SER A 266 -1.78 4.36 25.70
CA SER A 266 -0.99 3.12 25.58
C SER A 266 0.52 3.34 25.67
N GLN A 267 1.10 2.72 26.70
CA GLN A 267 2.55 2.69 26.89
C GLN A 267 3.26 2.00 25.72
N ALA A 268 2.64 1.01 25.08
CA ALA A 268 3.23 0.32 23.93
C ALA A 268 3.44 1.28 22.75
N MET A 269 2.44 2.12 22.45
CA MET A 269 2.56 3.16 21.41
C MET A 269 3.56 4.24 21.81
N ASN A 270 3.55 4.69 23.07
CA ASN A 270 4.51 5.68 23.55
C ASN A 270 5.96 5.18 23.44
N ASN A 271 6.21 3.92 23.84
CA ASN A 271 7.51 3.28 23.72
C ASN A 271 7.94 3.12 22.26
N PHE A 272 7.02 2.70 21.38
CA PHE A 272 7.28 2.55 19.96
C PHE A 272 7.65 3.90 19.32
N ASN A 273 6.87 4.95 19.61
CA ASN A 273 7.17 6.30 19.16
C ASN A 273 8.54 6.79 19.67
N ALA A 274 8.84 6.59 20.95
CA ALA A 274 10.14 6.97 21.52
C ALA A 274 11.30 6.22 20.82
N LYS A 275 11.15 4.92 20.55
CA LYS A 275 12.13 4.10 19.82
C LYS A 275 12.47 4.71 18.44
N PHE A 276 11.46 5.22 17.72
CA PHE A 276 11.59 5.70 16.34
C PHE A 276 11.59 7.23 16.17
N GLY A 277 11.90 7.98 17.24
CA GLY A 277 12.18 9.41 17.18
C GLY A 277 10.97 10.32 17.31
N GLY A 278 9.88 9.82 17.91
CA GLY A 278 8.65 10.57 18.16
C GLY A 278 7.45 9.97 17.43
N LYS A 279 6.42 10.79 17.23
CA LYS A 279 5.24 10.38 16.46
C LYS A 279 5.57 10.29 14.96
N PRO A 280 4.87 9.45 14.19
CA PRO A 280 5.05 9.41 12.75
C PRO A 280 4.65 10.74 12.11
N LEU A 281 5.42 11.15 11.12
CA LEU A 281 5.13 12.26 10.22
C LEU A 281 4.11 11.79 9.19
N ARG A 282 3.03 12.55 9.02
CA ARG A 282 2.00 12.25 8.03
C ARG A 282 2.26 13.02 6.75
N TYR A 283 2.32 12.32 5.64
CA TYR A 283 2.40 12.89 4.30
C TYR A 283 1.11 12.60 3.55
N VAL A 284 0.46 13.63 3.02
CA VAL A 284 -0.80 13.52 2.28
C VAL A 284 -0.53 13.67 0.79
N MET A 285 -1.24 12.90 -0.03
CA MET A 285 -1.21 13.09 -1.48
C MET A 285 -1.79 14.48 -1.82
N PHE A 286 -1.06 15.29 -2.57
CA PHE A 286 -1.49 16.67 -2.87
C PHE A 286 -1.55 17.01 -4.36
N GLU A 287 -0.81 16.30 -5.21
CA GLU A 287 -0.87 16.46 -6.66
C GLU A 287 -0.35 15.22 -7.40
N VAL A 288 -0.62 15.17 -8.70
CA VAL A 288 0.06 14.24 -9.61
C VAL A 288 1.36 14.88 -10.08
N ASN A 289 2.44 14.10 -10.11
CA ASN A 289 3.73 14.59 -10.57
C ASN A 289 3.64 15.00 -12.07
N SER A 290 4.00 16.25 -12.35
CA SER A 290 3.84 16.88 -13.67
C SER A 290 4.48 16.11 -14.82
N LYS A 291 5.55 15.35 -14.56
CA LYS A 291 6.20 14.51 -15.58
C LYS A 291 5.29 13.43 -16.17
N TYR A 292 4.18 13.11 -15.50
CA TYR A 292 3.16 12.16 -15.97
C TYR A 292 1.90 12.84 -16.55
N LEU A 293 1.81 14.16 -16.51
CA LEU A 293 0.68 14.92 -17.07
C LEU A 293 0.94 15.34 -18.53
N GLU A 294 2.20 15.45 -18.95
CA GLU A 294 2.60 15.96 -20.27
C GLU A 294 3.21 14.89 -21.21
N LYS A 295 2.58 13.73 -21.34
CA LYS A 295 2.88 12.76 -22.41
C LYS A 295 1.63 12.40 -23.21
#